data_AF-A0A4Q4UEI9-F1
#
_entry.id   AF-A0A4Q4UEI9-F1
#
_cell.length_a   1.000
_cell.length_b   1.000
_cell.length_c   1.000
_cell.angle_alpha   90.00
_cell.angle_beta   90.00
_cell.angle_gamma   90.00
#
_symmetry.space_group_name_H-M   'P 1'
#
loop_
_entity.id
_entity.type
_entity.pdbx_description
1 polymer ?
#
loop_
_entity_poly.entity_id
_entity_poly.type
_entity_poly.pdbx_seq_one_letter_code
_entity_poly.pdbx_strand_id
1 'polypeptide(L)'
;MASKRDASLSQPEMMAEAQSRASFDVEALTRVIYGDADTVRRRREAWARVEAVLGTLDTSRLPRRYAKTSREDLYIDGLRMGKAAWDDRAKSGHDFFDWMTPRLPLFNNSPFGLSTSMFIKMLELMASPEQKSRWLVPATKGQINGAYMQTELSHSTSVRGLETTATFNESRDGFLLNTPTLSKTEPTRGGSNVYEEASYGTTLVARSKMARVTSIQLAEAVIIAIQFSTVRKRGNFTHGEDAPGTGVAIIQYKSQDYRLLTTLAKAYLMKWTRGFGGRPSTAELPDDLTCLISPFTEKCSNACLIDSTNSNTRLLIFRHRAQHLIGKADSRLVQGLKIGETKAQVWSQHIVLLTSAARAHVEYLVLRDFVEATERVKDVAVGKVLCKLRSVFALSTITNPQSTDALSFVEEGFLSGIQLDTIRDAINSLLDDLLPEAIGLTDSWDLTDAALSSAIGMKDGNAYETLMKWTEQLAINVAGRKDGGRHADTWGGYIRPAWTTSKL
;
A
#
# COMPACT_ATOMS: atom_id res chain seq x y z
N MET A 1 -24.24 7.57 -21.94
CA MET A 1 -24.11 8.93 -22.51
C MET A 1 -23.22 9.73 -21.57
N ALA A 2 -21.99 10.04 -21.99
CA ALA A 2 -21.10 10.91 -21.22
C ALA A 2 -21.76 12.29 -21.11
N SER A 3 -22.16 12.67 -19.88
CA SER A 3 -22.54 14.05 -19.58
C SER A 3 -21.38 14.95 -20.01
N LYS A 4 -21.63 15.79 -21.03
CA LYS A 4 -20.70 16.82 -21.50
C LYS A 4 -20.47 17.76 -20.32
N ARG A 5 -19.39 17.55 -19.56
CA ARG A 5 -18.98 18.49 -18.51
C ARG A 5 -18.75 19.86 -19.14
N ASP A 6 -19.33 20.89 -18.56
CA ASP A 6 -19.21 22.25 -19.06
C ASP A 6 -17.74 22.71 -18.96
N ALA A 7 -17.20 23.16 -20.10
CA ALA A 7 -15.84 23.67 -20.17
C ALA A 7 -15.64 24.95 -19.32
N SER A 8 -16.73 25.59 -18.89
CA SER A 8 -16.72 26.79 -18.02
C SER A 8 -16.37 26.53 -16.56
N LEU A 9 -16.54 25.30 -16.05
CA LEU A 9 -16.39 25.03 -14.60
C LEU A 9 -14.95 25.24 -14.11
N SER A 10 -14.83 25.92 -12.96
CA SER A 10 -13.61 26.02 -12.17
C SER A 10 -13.24 24.66 -11.54
N GLN A 11 -12.00 24.52 -11.07
CA GLN A 11 -11.55 23.25 -10.45
C GLN A 11 -12.41 22.83 -9.24
N PRO A 12 -12.79 23.75 -8.31
CA PRO A 12 -13.66 23.38 -7.20
C PRO A 12 -15.06 22.98 -7.61
N GLU A 13 -15.65 23.62 -8.62
CA GLU A 13 -16.98 23.26 -9.14
C GLU A 13 -16.96 21.87 -9.79
N MET A 14 -15.90 21.55 -10.55
CA MET A 14 -15.72 20.20 -11.13
C MET A 14 -15.59 19.13 -10.04
N MET A 15 -14.90 19.44 -8.94
CA MET A 15 -14.76 18.54 -7.81
C MET A 15 -16.09 18.34 -7.08
N ALA A 16 -16.80 19.42 -6.78
CA ALA A 16 -18.12 19.37 -6.12
C ALA A 16 -19.14 18.58 -6.97
N GLU A 17 -19.16 18.80 -8.29
CA GLU A 17 -19.99 18.03 -9.20
C GLU A 17 -19.64 16.53 -9.12
N ALA A 18 -18.35 16.18 -9.15
CA ALA A 18 -17.91 14.79 -9.07
C ALA A 18 -18.24 14.13 -7.72
N GLN A 19 -18.16 14.86 -6.61
CA GLN A 19 -18.55 14.39 -5.27
C GLN A 19 -20.04 14.04 -5.20
N SER A 20 -20.89 14.81 -5.86
CA SER A 20 -22.34 14.58 -5.87
C SER A 20 -22.81 13.36 -6.68
N ARG A 21 -21.93 12.74 -7.46
CA ARG A 21 -22.27 11.64 -8.39
C ARG A 21 -22.29 10.25 -7.75
N ALA A 22 -21.72 10.11 -6.54
CA ALA A 22 -21.65 8.82 -5.88
C ALA A 22 -23.05 8.27 -5.61
N SER A 23 -23.29 7.01 -5.97
CA SER A 23 -24.60 6.35 -5.79
C SER A 23 -24.76 5.64 -4.43
N PHE A 24 -23.76 5.77 -3.55
CA PHE A 24 -23.73 5.16 -2.23
C PHE A 24 -23.33 6.17 -1.15
N ASP A 25 -23.65 5.86 0.11
CA ASP A 25 -23.22 6.67 1.26
C ASP A 25 -21.73 6.45 1.55
N VAL A 26 -20.93 7.50 1.33
CA VAL A 26 -19.48 7.53 1.59
C VAL A 26 -19.18 7.16 3.03
N GLU A 27 -19.97 7.66 3.99
CA GLU A 27 -19.75 7.38 5.42
C GLU A 27 -20.09 5.92 5.76
N ALA A 28 -21.08 5.32 5.08
CA ALA A 28 -21.35 3.88 5.20
C ALA A 28 -20.15 3.04 4.70
N LEU A 29 -19.56 3.39 3.55
CA LEU A 29 -18.36 2.69 3.05
C LEU A 29 -17.15 2.94 3.96
N THR A 30 -16.95 4.15 4.50
CA THR A 30 -15.91 4.44 5.50
C THR A 30 -16.03 3.51 6.72
N ARG A 31 -17.24 3.29 7.22
CA ARG A 31 -17.48 2.33 8.33
C ARG A 31 -17.15 0.90 7.93
N VAL A 32 -17.43 0.48 6.70
CA VAL A 32 -17.03 -0.85 6.19
C VAL A 32 -15.49 -0.97 6.10
N ILE A 33 -14.78 0.09 5.72
CA ILE A 33 -13.31 0.12 5.63
C ILE A 33 -12.66 0.03 7.02
N TYR A 34 -13.21 0.74 8.02
CA TYR A 34 -12.59 0.88 9.33
C TYR A 34 -13.23 0.03 10.44
N GLY A 35 -14.35 -0.63 10.16
CA GLY A 35 -15.04 -1.58 11.04
C GLY A 35 -16.41 -1.09 11.50
N ASP A 36 -16.45 0.05 12.18
CA ASP A 36 -17.67 0.61 12.75
C ASP A 36 -17.60 2.13 12.94
N ALA A 37 -18.74 2.75 13.25
CA ALA A 37 -18.86 4.20 13.44
C ALA A 37 -18.02 4.72 14.63
N ASP A 38 -17.86 3.92 15.68
CA ASP A 38 -17.10 4.29 16.86
C ASP A 38 -15.60 4.38 16.56
N THR A 39 -15.08 3.41 15.83
CA THR A 39 -13.70 3.32 15.37
C THR A 39 -13.39 4.45 14.40
N VAL A 40 -14.30 4.76 13.45
CA VAL A 40 -14.15 5.92 12.55
C VAL A 40 -14.08 7.22 13.34
N ARG A 41 -15.00 7.44 14.30
CA ARG A 41 -15.01 8.64 15.14
C ARG A 41 -13.71 8.80 15.93
N ARG A 42 -13.29 7.76 16.68
CA ARG A 42 -12.05 7.78 17.45
C ARG A 42 -10.80 7.99 16.58
N ARG A 43 -10.79 7.41 15.36
CA ARG A 43 -9.71 7.62 14.39
C ARG A 43 -9.63 9.09 13.97
N ARG A 44 -10.75 9.71 13.59
CA ARG A 44 -10.81 11.13 13.20
C ARG A 44 -10.32 12.03 14.33
N GLU A 45 -10.77 11.77 15.56
CA GLU A 45 -10.33 12.50 16.75
C GLU A 45 -8.81 12.37 16.98
N ALA A 46 -8.24 11.17 16.81
CA ALA A 46 -6.80 10.95 16.92
C ALA A 46 -6.00 11.70 15.84
N TRP A 47 -6.44 11.68 14.59
CA TRP A 47 -5.82 12.44 13.50
C TRP A 47 -5.85 13.94 13.80
N ALA A 48 -7.01 14.47 14.18
CA ALA A 48 -7.17 15.89 14.49
C ALA A 48 -6.25 16.35 15.63
N ARG A 49 -6.11 15.56 16.71
CA ARG A 49 -5.19 15.89 17.82
C ARG A 49 -3.73 15.90 17.37
N VAL A 50 -3.29 14.89 16.61
CA VAL A 50 -1.91 14.82 16.12
C VAL A 50 -1.61 15.94 15.12
N GLU A 51 -2.51 16.21 14.19
CA GLU A 51 -2.35 17.27 13.18
C GLU A 51 -2.36 18.67 13.80
N ALA A 52 -3.16 18.89 14.86
CA ALA A 52 -3.14 20.13 15.63
C ALA A 52 -1.77 20.36 16.29
N VAL A 53 -1.20 19.32 16.92
CA VAL A 53 0.14 19.39 17.53
C VAL A 53 1.23 19.65 16.49
N LEU A 54 1.09 19.08 15.29
CA LEU A 54 2.03 19.28 14.19
C LEU A 54 1.85 20.61 13.46
N GLY A 55 0.74 21.32 13.70
CA GLY A 55 0.39 22.56 13.02
C GLY A 55 0.08 22.36 11.53
N THR A 56 -0.48 21.21 11.16
CA THR A 56 -0.74 20.84 9.75
C THR A 56 -2.19 21.09 9.30
N LEU A 57 -3.04 21.61 10.18
CA LEU A 57 -4.44 21.92 9.86
C LEU A 57 -4.58 23.05 8.82
N ASP A 58 -3.63 23.99 8.78
CA ASP A 58 -3.59 25.06 7.78
C ASP A 58 -2.92 24.56 6.50
N THR A 59 -3.73 24.06 5.57
CA THR A 59 -3.29 23.49 4.29
C THR A 59 -2.83 24.55 3.28
N SER A 60 -3.04 25.85 3.57
CA SER A 60 -2.52 26.94 2.74
C SER A 60 -1.00 27.11 2.88
N ARG A 61 -0.44 26.65 4.01
CA ARG A 61 1.00 26.71 4.29
C ARG A 61 1.73 25.59 3.58
N LEU A 62 2.91 25.91 3.06
CA LEU A 62 3.83 24.94 2.48
C LEU A 62 4.17 23.85 3.51
N PRO A 63 3.87 22.57 3.23
CA PRO A 63 4.22 21.49 4.14
C PRO A 63 5.73 21.38 4.34
N ARG A 64 6.15 21.04 5.57
CA ARG A 64 7.57 20.93 5.96
C ARG A 64 8.40 20.06 5.02
N ARG A 65 7.86 18.94 4.55
CA ARG A 65 8.55 18.05 3.59
C ARG A 65 8.96 18.69 2.27
N TYR A 66 8.36 19.82 1.89
CA TYR A 66 8.72 20.57 0.69
C TYR A 66 9.59 21.79 1.02
N ALA A 67 9.54 22.27 2.27
CA ALA A 67 10.34 23.40 2.74
C ALA A 67 11.72 23.00 3.29
N LYS A 68 11.85 21.77 3.80
CA LYS A 68 12.97 21.30 4.62
C LYS A 68 13.38 19.88 4.23
N THR A 69 14.11 19.79 3.13
CA THR A 69 14.44 18.53 2.44
C THR A 69 15.84 17.97 2.76
N SER A 70 16.60 18.63 3.65
CA SER A 70 17.89 18.11 4.10
C SER A 70 17.69 16.80 4.88
N ARG A 71 18.70 15.92 4.89
CA ARG A 71 18.61 14.65 5.64
C ARG A 71 18.36 14.88 7.13
N GLU A 72 18.99 15.90 7.70
CA GLU A 72 18.79 16.30 9.10
C GLU A 72 17.36 16.79 9.35
N ASP A 73 16.85 17.67 8.48
CA ASP A 73 15.48 18.14 8.60
C ASP A 73 14.46 17.00 8.49
N LEU A 74 14.67 16.06 7.55
CA LEU A 74 13.80 14.89 7.39
C LEU A 74 13.78 14.02 8.66
N TYR A 75 14.94 13.82 9.29
CA TYR A 75 15.04 13.12 10.57
C TYR A 75 14.29 13.86 11.69
N ILE A 76 14.50 15.17 11.82
CA ILE A 76 13.83 15.99 12.83
C ILE A 76 12.31 16.03 12.62
N ASP A 77 11.85 16.10 11.36
CA ASP A 77 10.42 16.09 11.03
C ASP A 77 9.77 14.75 11.39
N GLY A 78 10.41 13.62 11.05
CA GLY A 78 9.89 12.31 11.41
C GLY A 78 10.00 11.98 12.91
N LEU A 79 10.96 12.55 13.64
CA LEU A 79 10.97 12.56 15.11
C LEU A 79 9.77 13.31 15.67
N ARG A 80 9.48 14.51 15.15
CA ARG A 80 8.32 15.33 15.58
C ARG A 80 7.00 14.59 15.34
N MET A 81 6.80 14.07 14.13
CA MET A 81 5.60 13.33 13.77
C MET A 81 5.42 12.06 14.60
N GLY A 82 6.49 11.25 14.72
CA GLY A 82 6.43 10.03 15.50
C GLY A 82 6.19 10.27 16.99
N LYS A 83 6.79 11.33 17.54
CA LYS A 83 6.53 11.74 18.93
C LYS A 83 5.08 12.16 19.14
N ALA A 84 4.52 12.99 18.25
CA ALA A 84 3.14 13.44 18.37
C ALA A 84 2.15 12.25 18.32
N ALA A 85 2.38 11.32 17.38
CA ALA A 85 1.59 10.10 17.25
C ALA A 85 1.75 9.18 18.48
N TRP A 86 2.96 9.04 19.01
CA TRP A 86 3.24 8.25 20.20
C TRP A 86 2.57 8.84 21.46
N ASP A 87 2.73 10.15 21.68
CA ASP A 87 2.16 10.83 22.83
C ASP A 87 0.63 10.74 22.84
N ASP A 88 -0.02 10.85 21.66
CA ASP A 88 -1.46 10.68 21.54
C ASP A 88 -1.91 9.25 21.86
N ARG A 89 -1.20 8.26 21.29
CA ARG A 89 -1.40 6.83 21.61
C ARG A 89 -1.28 6.56 23.10
N ALA A 90 -0.22 7.05 23.74
CA ALA A 90 0.04 6.80 25.16
C ALA A 90 -1.02 7.42 26.08
N LYS A 91 -1.55 8.59 25.72
CA LYS A 91 -2.61 9.28 26.48
C LYS A 91 -3.99 8.69 26.26
N SER A 92 -4.29 8.31 25.02
CA SER A 92 -5.65 7.94 24.59
C SER A 92 -5.88 6.42 24.52
N GLY A 93 -4.82 5.61 24.58
CA GLY A 93 -4.90 4.14 24.65
C GLY A 93 -5.34 3.44 23.37
N HIS A 94 -5.17 4.05 22.19
CA HIS A 94 -5.52 3.44 20.90
C HIS A 94 -4.29 2.94 20.14
N ASP A 95 -4.49 2.15 19.08
CA ASP A 95 -3.45 1.53 18.24
C ASP A 95 -3.34 2.14 16.82
N PHE A 96 -4.11 3.18 16.51
CA PHE A 96 -4.21 3.71 15.15
C PHE A 96 -2.88 4.16 14.53
N PHE A 97 -1.91 4.56 15.35
CA PHE A 97 -0.59 4.99 14.89
C PHE A 97 0.53 3.97 15.06
N ASP A 98 0.24 2.70 15.38
CA ASP A 98 1.27 1.71 15.70
C ASP A 98 2.25 1.46 14.53
N TRP A 99 1.79 1.61 13.29
CA TRP A 99 2.57 1.34 12.07
C TRP A 99 2.68 2.53 11.13
N MET A 100 1.92 3.58 11.40
CA MET A 100 1.84 4.76 10.54
C MET A 100 1.56 6.00 11.37
N THR A 101 2.17 7.10 11.01
CA THR A 101 1.70 8.43 11.42
C THR A 101 0.49 8.81 10.57
N PRO A 102 -0.17 9.97 10.80
CA PRO A 102 -1.18 10.46 9.88
C PRO A 102 -0.75 10.52 8.41
N ARG A 103 0.55 10.48 8.11
CA ARG A 103 1.12 10.80 6.79
C ARG A 103 2.02 9.73 6.19
N LEU A 104 2.80 9.03 7.00
CA LEU A 104 3.84 8.10 6.54
C LEU A 104 3.90 6.86 7.43
N PRO A 105 4.33 5.70 6.89
CA PRO A 105 4.75 4.58 7.72
C PRO A 105 5.81 5.06 8.72
N LEU A 106 5.70 4.63 9.98
CA LEU A 106 6.62 5.08 11.03
C LEU A 106 8.09 4.72 10.72
N PHE A 107 8.33 3.70 9.89
CA PHE A 107 9.66 3.19 9.54
C PHE A 107 10.51 4.12 8.68
N ASN A 108 9.92 4.97 7.86
CA ASN A 108 10.71 5.70 6.86
C ASN A 108 11.50 6.85 7.45
N ASN A 109 10.97 7.55 8.46
CA ASN A 109 11.58 8.77 8.98
C ASN A 109 11.51 8.90 10.51
N SER A 110 11.01 7.90 11.25
CA SER A 110 10.82 8.03 12.69
C SER A 110 11.65 7.04 13.51
N PRO A 111 12.31 7.48 14.61
CA PRO A 111 13.04 6.58 15.49
C PRO A 111 12.13 5.63 16.28
N PHE A 112 10.82 5.82 16.24
CA PHE A 112 9.84 4.98 16.95
C PHE A 112 9.37 3.78 16.11
N GLY A 113 9.61 3.77 14.80
CA GLY A 113 9.05 2.78 13.88
C GLY A 113 9.45 1.35 14.22
N LEU A 114 10.75 1.06 14.36
CA LEU A 114 11.22 -0.28 14.77
C LEU A 114 10.82 -0.64 16.19
N SER A 115 10.62 0.37 17.05
CA SER A 115 10.25 0.14 18.44
C SER A 115 8.83 -0.40 18.56
N THR A 116 7.85 0.28 17.93
CA THR A 116 6.44 -0.16 17.94
C THR A 116 6.25 -1.48 17.22
N SER A 117 6.90 -1.63 16.07
CA SER A 117 6.59 -2.70 15.12
C SER A 117 7.27 -4.03 15.42
N MET A 118 8.53 -3.98 15.88
CA MET A 118 9.38 -5.15 15.99
C MET A 118 9.85 -5.35 17.44
N PHE A 119 10.43 -4.34 18.08
CA PHE A 119 11.01 -4.47 19.42
C PHE A 119 9.96 -4.79 20.49
N ILE A 120 8.88 -4.00 20.57
CA ILE A 120 7.78 -4.25 21.51
C ILE A 120 7.14 -5.61 21.20
N LYS A 121 6.93 -5.91 19.91
CA LYS A 121 6.31 -7.17 19.51
C LYS A 121 7.16 -8.39 19.88
N MET A 122 8.47 -8.27 19.74
CA MET A 122 9.42 -9.28 20.15
C MET A 122 9.32 -9.53 21.66
N LEU A 123 9.28 -8.47 22.48
CA LEU A 123 9.10 -8.60 23.92
C LEU A 123 7.74 -9.24 24.29
N GLU A 124 6.65 -8.89 23.59
CA GLU A 124 5.34 -9.52 23.80
C GLU A 124 5.38 -11.03 23.56
N LEU A 125 6.07 -11.46 22.52
CA LEU A 125 6.09 -12.86 22.06
C LEU A 125 7.12 -13.71 22.80
N MET A 126 8.29 -13.15 23.13
CA MET A 126 9.46 -13.94 23.56
C MET A 126 9.88 -13.71 25.01
N ALA A 127 9.49 -12.59 25.64
CA ALA A 127 9.96 -12.28 26.99
C ALA A 127 9.17 -13.05 28.07
N SER A 128 9.85 -13.51 29.11
CA SER A 128 9.22 -14.07 30.33
C SER A 128 8.36 -13.02 31.04
N PRO A 129 7.47 -13.41 31.97
CA PRO A 129 6.69 -12.46 32.77
C PRO A 129 7.55 -11.40 33.48
N GLU A 130 8.69 -11.81 34.05
CA GLU A 130 9.63 -10.92 34.74
C GLU A 130 10.30 -9.95 33.76
N GLN A 131 10.72 -10.46 32.60
CA GLN A 131 11.32 -9.66 31.52
C GLN A 131 10.30 -8.68 30.91
N LYS A 132 9.02 -9.07 30.78
CA LYS A 132 7.93 -8.19 30.37
C LYS A 132 7.72 -7.05 31.36
N SER A 133 7.68 -7.37 32.66
CA SER A 133 7.58 -6.33 33.70
C SER A 133 8.77 -5.35 33.64
N ARG A 134 9.98 -5.85 33.37
CA ARG A 134 11.19 -5.04 33.32
C ARG A 134 11.34 -4.20 32.05
N TRP A 135 10.96 -4.71 30.88
CA TRP A 135 11.25 -4.06 29.58
C TRP A 135 10.02 -3.76 28.74
N LEU A 136 9.04 -4.66 28.67
CA LEU A 136 7.83 -4.44 27.86
C LEU A 136 6.99 -3.29 28.42
N VAL A 137 6.80 -3.24 29.74
CA VAL A 137 6.00 -2.17 30.38
C VAL A 137 6.64 -0.79 30.17
N PRO A 138 7.94 -0.57 30.41
CA PRO A 138 8.58 0.70 30.07
C PRO A 138 8.58 1.01 28.57
N ALA A 139 8.79 0.01 27.70
CA ALA A 139 8.79 0.21 26.25
C ALA A 139 7.41 0.64 25.72
N THR A 140 6.33 0.01 26.18
CA THR A 140 4.95 0.39 25.80
C THR A 140 4.55 1.77 26.29
N LYS A 141 5.17 2.25 27.38
CA LYS A 141 5.04 3.63 27.90
C LYS A 141 5.96 4.65 27.21
N GLY A 142 6.86 4.21 26.32
CA GLY A 142 7.80 5.08 25.60
C GLY A 142 9.00 5.52 26.44
N GLN A 143 9.24 4.86 27.57
CA GLN A 143 10.40 5.13 28.43
C GLN A 143 11.66 4.46 27.89
N ILE A 144 11.50 3.42 27.07
CA ILE A 144 12.57 2.71 26.38
C ILE A 144 12.24 2.71 24.89
N ASN A 145 13.16 3.22 24.08
CA ASN A 145 13.13 3.04 22.64
C ASN A 145 14.06 1.88 22.28
N GLY A 146 13.67 1.05 21.31
CA GLY A 146 14.42 -0.16 20.97
C GLY A 146 14.35 -0.48 19.49
N ALA A 147 15.21 -1.41 19.07
CA ALA A 147 15.33 -1.85 17.70
C ALA A 147 15.33 -3.38 17.62
N TYR A 148 15.10 -3.90 16.43
CA TYR A 148 15.20 -5.32 16.12
C TYR A 148 16.40 -5.53 15.19
N MET A 149 17.50 -5.99 15.78
CA MET A 149 18.80 -6.14 15.12
C MET A 149 19.01 -7.62 14.78
N GLN A 150 18.58 -8.02 13.59
CA GLN A 150 18.75 -9.39 13.09
C GLN A 150 19.67 -9.46 11.87
N THR A 151 19.53 -8.51 10.94
CA THR A 151 20.29 -8.51 9.70
C THR A 151 21.75 -8.13 9.96
N GLU A 152 22.67 -8.97 9.47
CA GLU A 152 24.10 -8.69 9.38
C GLU A 152 24.46 -8.23 7.97
N LEU A 153 25.63 -7.58 7.82
CA LEU A 153 26.08 -7.07 6.51
C LEU A 153 26.18 -8.19 5.44
N SER A 154 26.64 -9.39 5.82
CA SER A 154 26.72 -10.57 4.93
C SER A 154 25.49 -11.48 4.95
N HIS A 155 24.58 -11.36 5.93
CA HIS A 155 23.49 -12.31 6.15
C HIS A 155 22.16 -11.63 6.49
N SER A 156 21.15 -11.88 5.66
CA SER A 156 19.78 -11.40 5.89
C SER A 156 18.75 -12.50 5.60
N THR A 157 18.75 -13.02 4.37
CA THR A 157 17.86 -14.09 3.94
C THR A 157 18.16 -15.41 4.66
N SER A 158 19.44 -15.71 4.90
CA SER A 158 19.88 -16.91 5.63
C SER A 158 20.22 -16.59 7.08
N VAL A 159 19.21 -16.60 7.94
CA VAL A 159 19.35 -16.37 9.39
C VAL A 159 20.20 -17.46 10.07
N ARG A 160 20.27 -18.65 9.47
CA ARG A 160 21.15 -19.73 9.93
C ARG A 160 22.64 -19.41 9.74
N GLY A 161 22.95 -18.48 8.82
CA GLY A 161 24.31 -18.06 8.53
C GLY A 161 24.82 -16.92 9.41
N LEU A 162 24.01 -16.38 10.33
CA LEU A 162 24.44 -15.30 11.21
C LEU A 162 25.71 -15.67 11.97
N GLU A 163 26.65 -14.75 11.99
CA GLU A 163 28.00 -14.99 12.44
C GLU A 163 28.32 -14.30 13.79
N THR A 164 27.45 -13.44 14.30
CA THR A 164 27.54 -12.88 15.66
C THR A 164 27.29 -13.98 16.70
N THR A 165 28.13 -14.02 17.73
CA THR A 165 28.07 -15.05 18.77
C THR A 165 27.64 -14.48 20.13
N ALA A 166 26.81 -15.23 20.87
CA ALA A 166 26.49 -15.03 22.27
C ALA A 166 26.91 -16.27 23.07
N THR A 167 28.05 -16.20 23.74
CA THR A 167 28.61 -17.33 24.50
C THR A 167 28.32 -17.13 25.98
N PHE A 168 27.63 -18.09 26.61
CA PHE A 168 27.39 -18.05 28.06
C PHE A 168 28.70 -18.21 28.83
N ASN A 169 28.92 -17.34 29.82
CA ASN A 169 30.06 -17.36 30.72
C ASN A 169 29.55 -17.62 32.14
N GLU A 170 29.72 -18.86 32.60
CA GLU A 170 29.26 -19.31 33.92
C GLU A 170 29.83 -18.48 35.07
N SER A 171 31.11 -18.09 34.99
CA SER A 171 31.79 -17.34 36.07
C SER A 171 31.21 -15.93 36.28
N ARG A 172 30.52 -15.39 35.27
CA ARG A 172 29.95 -14.03 35.29
C ARG A 172 28.43 -14.02 35.23
N ASP A 173 27.80 -15.19 35.20
CA ASP A 173 26.36 -15.36 34.97
C ASP A 173 25.83 -14.44 33.85
N GLY A 174 26.45 -14.52 32.67
CA GLY A 174 26.15 -13.60 31.57
C GLY A 174 26.62 -14.09 30.21
N PHE A 175 26.21 -13.39 29.16
CA PHE A 175 26.60 -13.69 27.78
C PHE A 175 27.68 -12.74 27.27
N LEU A 176 28.75 -13.29 26.71
CA LEU A 176 29.71 -12.54 25.91
C LEU A 176 29.18 -12.41 24.48
N LEU A 177 28.79 -11.20 24.10
CA LEU A 177 28.41 -10.88 22.72
C LEU A 177 29.67 -10.48 21.93
N ASN A 178 29.87 -11.09 20.77
CA ASN A 178 31.04 -10.82 19.93
C ASN A 178 30.68 -10.75 18.44
N THR A 179 31.37 -9.85 17.75
CA THR A 179 31.25 -9.57 16.31
C THR A 179 32.59 -9.88 15.63
N PRO A 180 32.86 -11.15 15.26
CA PRO A 180 34.22 -11.59 14.94
C PRO A 180 34.88 -11.09 13.63
N THR A 181 34.17 -10.47 12.67
CA THR A 181 34.71 -9.97 11.39
C THR A 181 33.99 -8.69 10.95
N LEU A 182 34.62 -7.91 10.06
CA LEU A 182 34.04 -6.67 9.50
C LEU A 182 32.81 -6.91 8.61
N SER A 183 32.61 -8.13 8.11
CA SER A 183 31.33 -8.54 7.50
C SER A 183 30.15 -8.56 8.48
N LYS A 184 30.37 -8.23 9.77
CA LYS A 184 29.42 -8.50 10.86
C LYS A 184 28.96 -7.27 11.65
N THR A 185 29.04 -6.04 11.15
CA THR A 185 28.51 -4.91 11.93
C THR A 185 26.99 -5.08 12.18
N GLU A 186 26.65 -5.31 13.46
CA GLU A 186 25.36 -5.48 14.18
C GLU A 186 24.75 -6.91 14.35
N PRO A 187 24.13 -7.25 15.54
CA PRO A 187 24.33 -8.56 16.19
C PRO A 187 23.08 -9.44 16.47
N THR A 188 23.20 -10.79 16.45
CA THR A 188 22.88 -11.77 17.55
C THR A 188 22.80 -13.27 17.11
N ARG A 189 23.44 -14.22 17.83
CA ARG A 189 22.95 -15.62 18.05
C ARG A 189 23.63 -16.33 19.25
N GLY A 190 22.83 -17.01 20.09
CA GLY A 190 23.31 -18.12 20.95
C GLY A 190 22.24 -18.75 21.85
N GLY A 191 21.74 -19.94 21.47
CA GLY A 191 21.09 -20.91 22.37
C GLY A 191 19.77 -21.55 21.88
N SER A 192 19.77 -22.86 21.58
CA SER A 192 18.62 -23.79 21.43
C SER A 192 17.57 -23.59 20.31
N ASN A 193 17.08 -24.70 19.76
CA ASN A 193 16.03 -24.83 18.73
C ASN A 193 14.69 -24.13 19.06
N VAL A 194 14.51 -23.58 20.26
CA VAL A 194 13.28 -22.91 20.72
C VAL A 194 13.19 -21.45 20.21
N TYR A 195 14.32 -20.82 19.85
CA TYR A 195 14.34 -19.43 19.38
C TYR A 195 14.12 -19.28 17.87
N GLU A 196 14.25 -20.35 17.08
CA GLU A 196 14.03 -20.29 15.64
C GLU A 196 12.54 -20.04 15.32
N GLU A 197 11.61 -20.74 15.98
CA GLU A 197 10.16 -20.55 15.75
C GLU A 197 9.64 -19.20 16.30
N ALA A 198 10.15 -18.75 17.46
CA ALA A 198 9.71 -17.52 18.10
C ALA A 198 10.22 -16.23 17.38
N SER A 199 11.43 -16.26 16.81
CA SER A 199 12.01 -15.14 16.04
C SER A 199 11.22 -14.87 14.74
N TYR A 200 10.74 -15.93 14.07
CA TYR A 200 9.87 -15.78 12.90
C TYR A 200 8.51 -15.17 13.23
N GLY A 201 7.99 -15.36 14.45
CA GLY A 201 6.70 -14.81 14.88
C GLY A 201 6.63 -13.29 14.74
N THR A 202 7.67 -12.57 15.16
CA THR A 202 7.76 -11.10 15.01
C THR A 202 7.77 -10.69 13.53
N THR A 203 8.58 -11.37 12.72
CA THR A 203 8.65 -11.11 11.27
C THR A 203 7.33 -11.43 10.55
N LEU A 204 6.60 -12.46 10.99
CA LEU A 204 5.30 -12.83 10.46
C LEU A 204 4.24 -11.76 10.77
N VAL A 205 4.23 -11.25 12.00
CA VAL A 205 3.37 -10.11 12.38
C VAL A 205 3.69 -8.90 11.51
N ALA A 206 4.97 -8.58 11.32
CA ALA A 206 5.37 -7.47 10.45
C ALA A 206 4.88 -7.66 9.00
N ARG A 207 5.02 -8.86 8.43
CA ARG A 207 4.51 -9.20 7.09
C ARG A 207 2.98 -9.03 6.99
N SER A 208 2.24 -9.44 8.01
CA SER A 208 0.79 -9.25 8.05
C SER A 208 0.41 -7.76 8.00
N LYS A 209 1.16 -6.90 8.70
CA LYS A 209 0.89 -5.46 8.78
C LYS A 209 1.38 -4.68 7.55
N MET A 210 2.45 -5.13 6.89
CA MET A 210 3.00 -4.48 5.70
C MET A 210 1.96 -4.31 4.60
N ALA A 211 1.17 -5.33 4.30
CA ALA A 211 0.17 -5.24 3.24
C ALA A 211 -0.94 -4.20 3.54
N ARG A 212 -1.34 -4.04 4.82
CA ARG A 212 -2.25 -2.97 5.25
C ARG A 212 -1.63 -1.59 5.10
N VAL A 213 -0.34 -1.43 5.42
CA VAL A 213 0.37 -0.17 5.22
C VAL A 213 0.46 0.14 3.72
N THR A 214 0.82 -0.85 2.91
CA THR A 214 0.88 -0.71 1.44
C THR A 214 -0.47 -0.37 0.84
N SER A 215 -1.59 -0.93 1.35
CA SER A 215 -2.92 -0.58 0.85
C SER A 215 -3.24 0.89 1.05
N ILE A 216 -2.86 1.47 2.20
CA ILE A 216 -3.10 2.89 2.49
C ILE A 216 -2.17 3.78 1.66
N GLN A 217 -0.90 3.43 1.52
CA GLN A 217 0.02 4.19 0.65
C GLN A 217 -0.41 4.16 -0.82
N LEU A 218 -0.92 3.02 -1.30
CA LEU A 218 -1.48 2.90 -2.63
C LEU A 218 -2.75 3.75 -2.77
N ALA A 219 -3.61 3.74 -1.75
CA ALA A 219 -4.79 4.59 -1.69
C ALA A 219 -4.41 6.08 -1.75
N GLU A 220 -3.46 6.55 -0.93
CA GLU A 220 -2.96 7.93 -0.96
C GLU A 220 -2.54 8.37 -2.37
N ALA A 221 -1.71 7.55 -3.03
CA ALA A 221 -1.21 7.86 -4.36
C ALA A 221 -2.33 7.92 -5.41
N VAL A 222 -3.26 6.94 -5.40
CA VAL A 222 -4.35 6.89 -6.37
C VAL A 222 -5.43 7.93 -6.09
N ILE A 223 -5.69 8.29 -4.82
CA ILE A 223 -6.60 9.37 -4.42
C ILE A 223 -6.11 10.69 -5.01
N ILE A 224 -4.84 11.04 -4.79
CA ILE A 224 -4.21 12.25 -5.35
C ILE A 224 -4.36 12.25 -6.88
N ALA A 225 -4.08 11.11 -7.52
CA ALA A 225 -4.14 11.01 -8.98
C ALA A 225 -5.57 11.13 -9.52
N ILE A 226 -6.58 10.54 -8.87
CA ILE A 226 -8.00 10.63 -9.25
C ILE A 226 -8.51 12.06 -9.04
N GLN A 227 -8.22 12.67 -7.90
CA GLN A 227 -8.64 14.05 -7.61
C GLN A 227 -8.04 15.02 -8.64
N PHE A 228 -6.74 14.94 -8.88
CA PHE A 228 -6.10 15.79 -9.89
C PHE A 228 -6.65 15.51 -11.30
N SER A 229 -6.89 14.24 -11.65
CA SER A 229 -7.45 13.87 -12.95
C SER A 229 -8.87 14.39 -13.16
N THR A 230 -9.61 14.55 -12.08
CA THR A 230 -10.97 15.09 -12.10
C THR A 230 -10.98 16.56 -12.49
N VAL A 231 -10.00 17.34 -12.02
CA VAL A 231 -9.95 18.80 -12.20
C VAL A 231 -8.98 19.26 -13.31
N ARG A 232 -8.07 18.38 -13.76
CA ARG A 232 -7.10 18.70 -14.82
C ARG A 232 -7.76 18.58 -16.19
N LYS A 233 -7.95 19.71 -16.86
CA LYS A 233 -8.35 19.77 -18.28
C LYS A 233 -7.13 19.71 -19.19
N ARG A 234 -7.14 18.82 -20.20
CA ARG A 234 -6.11 18.77 -21.27
C ARG A 234 -6.63 18.02 -22.49
N GLY A 235 -6.36 18.56 -23.68
CA GLY A 235 -6.74 17.96 -24.96
C GLY A 235 -8.24 18.06 -25.22
N ASN A 236 -8.64 17.80 -26.46
CA ASN A 236 -10.04 17.86 -26.88
C ASN A 236 -10.39 16.62 -27.71
N PHE A 237 -11.61 16.09 -27.55
CA PHE A 237 -12.11 14.98 -28.37
C PHE A 237 -12.59 15.45 -29.75
N THR A 238 -12.79 16.76 -29.93
CA THR A 238 -13.12 17.36 -31.22
C THR A 238 -11.88 17.99 -31.85
N HIS A 239 -11.64 17.74 -33.14
CA HIS A 239 -10.60 18.42 -33.91
C HIS A 239 -10.86 19.93 -33.95
N GLY A 240 -10.05 20.71 -33.25
CA GLY A 240 -10.06 22.16 -33.17
C GLY A 240 -8.89 22.63 -32.31
N GLU A 241 -8.41 23.86 -32.51
CA GLU A 241 -7.24 24.40 -31.81
C GLU A 241 -7.37 24.26 -30.28
N ASP A 242 -6.28 23.80 -29.65
CA ASP A 242 -6.15 23.69 -28.20
C ASP A 242 -6.14 25.11 -27.57
N ALA A 243 -7.31 25.73 -27.43
CA ALA A 243 -7.43 26.96 -26.66
C ALA A 243 -7.19 26.65 -25.16
N PRO A 244 -6.36 27.44 -24.44
CA PRO A 244 -6.16 27.25 -23.00
C PRO A 244 -7.51 27.31 -22.26
N GLY A 245 -7.84 26.25 -21.51
CA GLY A 245 -9.06 26.17 -20.71
C GLY A 245 -10.26 25.47 -21.36
N THR A 246 -10.21 25.14 -22.66
CA THR A 246 -11.30 24.45 -23.38
C THR A 246 -11.15 22.92 -23.42
N GLY A 247 -10.13 22.38 -22.74
CA GLY A 247 -9.84 20.95 -22.72
C GLY A 247 -10.80 20.12 -21.87
N VAL A 248 -10.85 18.82 -22.15
CA VAL A 248 -11.65 17.86 -21.39
C VAL A 248 -10.91 17.42 -20.12
N ALA A 249 -11.65 17.15 -19.04
CA ALA A 249 -11.07 16.59 -17.83
C ALA A 249 -10.36 15.26 -18.15
N ILE A 250 -9.11 15.09 -17.73
CA ILE A 250 -8.31 13.93 -18.14
C ILE A 250 -8.85 12.60 -17.62
N ILE A 251 -9.66 12.62 -16.55
CA ILE A 251 -10.41 11.44 -16.06
C ILE A 251 -11.51 10.97 -17.01
N GLN A 252 -11.67 11.57 -18.20
CA GLN A 252 -12.60 11.07 -19.22
C GLN A 252 -11.88 10.20 -20.28
N TYR A 253 -10.55 10.17 -20.26
CA TYR A 253 -9.80 9.31 -21.16
C TYR A 253 -9.78 7.88 -20.61
N LYS A 254 -10.21 6.91 -21.42
CA LYS A 254 -10.24 5.48 -21.04
C LYS A 254 -8.91 4.93 -20.54
N SER A 255 -7.79 5.40 -21.11
CA SER A 255 -6.46 5.03 -20.65
C SER A 255 -6.17 5.50 -19.22
N GLN A 256 -6.73 6.65 -18.83
CA GLN A 256 -6.64 7.19 -17.47
C GLN A 256 -7.54 6.39 -16.52
N ASP A 257 -8.78 6.12 -16.91
CA ASP A 257 -9.74 5.31 -16.11
C ASP A 257 -9.17 3.93 -15.80
N TYR A 258 -8.66 3.25 -16.82
CA TYR A 258 -8.08 1.91 -16.67
C TYR A 258 -6.92 1.94 -15.66
N ARG A 259 -5.99 2.90 -15.76
CA ARG A 259 -4.84 2.99 -14.85
C ARG A 259 -5.25 3.30 -13.42
N LEU A 260 -6.19 4.22 -13.23
CA LEU A 260 -6.58 4.70 -11.90
C LEU A 260 -7.51 3.73 -11.20
N LEU A 261 -8.61 3.31 -11.84
CA LEU A 261 -9.64 2.50 -11.20
C LEU A 261 -9.20 1.05 -10.96
N THR A 262 -8.35 0.47 -11.83
CA THR A 262 -7.74 -0.84 -11.54
C THR A 262 -6.76 -0.77 -10.36
N THR A 263 -6.07 0.36 -10.20
CA THR A 263 -5.17 0.58 -9.05
C THR A 263 -5.95 0.83 -7.76
N LEU A 264 -7.04 1.60 -7.83
CA LEU A 264 -7.95 1.80 -6.71
C LEU A 264 -8.58 0.48 -6.25
N ALA A 265 -8.99 -0.37 -7.19
CA ALA A 265 -9.50 -1.71 -6.89
C ALA A 265 -8.47 -2.57 -6.13
N LYS A 266 -7.18 -2.47 -6.49
CA LYS A 266 -6.09 -3.15 -5.74
C LYS A 266 -5.94 -2.60 -4.33
N ALA A 267 -6.03 -1.29 -4.12
CA ALA A 267 -5.95 -0.69 -2.79
C ALA A 267 -7.06 -1.22 -1.87
N TYR A 268 -8.30 -1.27 -2.38
CA TYR A 268 -9.45 -1.83 -1.68
C TYR A 268 -9.30 -3.33 -1.39
N LEU A 269 -8.84 -4.10 -2.37
CA LEU A 269 -8.58 -5.53 -2.21
C LEU A 269 -7.58 -5.83 -1.08
N MET A 270 -6.43 -5.13 -1.09
CA MET A 270 -5.37 -5.31 -0.09
C MET A 270 -5.83 -4.94 1.32
N LYS A 271 -6.81 -4.05 1.44
CA LYS A 271 -7.39 -3.64 2.73
C LYS A 271 -8.16 -4.76 3.44
N TRP A 272 -8.86 -5.63 2.69
CA TRP A 272 -9.77 -6.64 3.26
C TRP A 272 -9.30 -8.10 3.17
N THR A 273 -8.09 -8.35 2.68
CA THR A 273 -7.50 -9.69 2.80
C THR A 273 -7.35 -10.06 4.29
N ARG A 274 -7.88 -11.23 4.69
CA ARG A 274 -7.98 -11.66 6.10
C ARG A 274 -6.61 -11.74 6.77
N GLY A 275 -5.57 -12.12 6.02
CA GLY A 275 -4.19 -12.15 6.47
C GLY A 275 -3.56 -10.78 6.79
N PHE A 276 -4.21 -9.67 6.41
CA PHE A 276 -3.68 -8.31 6.58
C PHE A 276 -4.48 -7.45 7.57
N GLY A 277 -5.64 -7.95 8.03
CA GLY A 277 -6.52 -7.28 8.98
C GLY A 277 -6.01 -7.25 10.43
N GLY A 278 -4.93 -7.99 10.74
CA GLY A 278 -4.33 -8.03 12.08
C GLY A 278 -5.21 -8.68 13.16
N ARG A 279 -6.34 -9.30 12.79
CA ARG A 279 -7.02 -10.26 13.65
C ARG A 279 -6.49 -11.64 13.27
N PRO A 280 -5.89 -12.40 14.19
CA PRO A 280 -5.62 -13.81 13.96
C PRO A 280 -6.93 -14.45 13.51
N SER A 281 -6.95 -14.96 12.28
CA SER A 281 -7.97 -15.92 11.91
C SER A 281 -7.68 -17.15 12.76
N THR A 282 -8.63 -17.57 13.59
CA THR A 282 -8.59 -18.89 14.21
C THR A 282 -8.88 -20.00 13.20
N ALA A 283 -9.29 -19.65 11.97
CA ALA A 283 -9.32 -20.60 10.89
C ALA A 283 -7.88 -20.88 10.48
N GLU A 284 -7.42 -22.09 10.80
CA GLU A 284 -6.24 -22.70 10.23
C GLU A 284 -6.29 -22.51 8.71
N LEU A 285 -5.17 -22.09 8.11
CA LEU A 285 -4.98 -22.35 6.68
C LEU A 285 -5.16 -23.85 6.52
N PRO A 286 -5.98 -24.34 5.58
CA PRO A 286 -6.13 -25.78 5.38
C PRO A 286 -4.74 -26.41 5.33
N ASP A 287 -4.46 -27.35 6.24
CA ASP A 287 -3.15 -28.00 6.37
C ASP A 287 -2.75 -28.75 5.10
N ASP A 288 -3.70 -28.96 4.19
CA ASP A 288 -3.45 -29.49 2.87
C ASP A 288 -4.04 -28.59 1.77
N LEU A 289 -3.43 -28.72 0.59
CA LEU A 289 -3.94 -28.15 -0.62
C LEU A 289 -5.17 -28.94 -1.13
N THR A 290 -5.90 -29.75 -0.33
CA THR A 290 -7.01 -30.58 -0.87
C THR A 290 -8.17 -29.75 -1.39
N CYS A 291 -8.38 -28.54 -0.86
CA CYS A 291 -9.27 -27.57 -1.48
C CYS A 291 -8.84 -27.22 -2.93
N LEU A 292 -7.59 -27.48 -3.30
CA LEU A 292 -7.03 -27.35 -4.64
C LEU A 292 -6.99 -28.69 -5.42
N ILE A 293 -7.46 -29.81 -4.88
CA ILE A 293 -7.33 -31.13 -5.54
C ILE A 293 -8.66 -31.66 -6.12
N SER A 294 -9.80 -31.03 -5.81
CA SER A 294 -11.09 -31.42 -6.41
C SER A 294 -11.07 -31.22 -7.94
N PRO A 295 -11.38 -32.25 -8.75
CA PRO A 295 -11.52 -32.13 -10.20
C PRO A 295 -12.65 -31.16 -10.56
N PHE A 296 -12.45 -30.35 -11.60
CA PHE A 296 -13.46 -29.43 -12.11
C PHE A 296 -13.96 -29.88 -13.49
N THR A 297 -15.28 -30.02 -13.63
CA THR A 297 -15.96 -30.36 -14.90
C THR A 297 -16.71 -29.17 -15.51
N GLU A 298 -16.85 -28.05 -14.80
CA GLU A 298 -17.61 -26.89 -15.27
C GLU A 298 -16.72 -25.93 -16.08
N LYS A 299 -17.02 -25.80 -17.38
CA LYS A 299 -16.45 -24.77 -18.23
C LYS A 299 -17.18 -23.43 -18.00
N CYS A 300 -16.42 -22.34 -17.93
CA CYS A 300 -16.97 -21.01 -17.78
C CYS A 300 -17.71 -20.56 -19.06
N SER A 301 -18.98 -20.15 -18.95
CA SER A 301 -19.72 -19.52 -20.06
C SER A 301 -19.44 -18.01 -20.12
N ASN A 302 -19.69 -17.36 -21.27
CA ASN A 302 -19.50 -15.91 -21.43
C ASN A 302 -20.42 -15.09 -20.50
N ALA A 303 -21.65 -15.56 -20.26
CA ALA A 303 -22.60 -14.88 -19.36
C ALA A 303 -22.07 -14.81 -17.93
N CYS A 304 -21.40 -15.87 -17.45
CA CYS A 304 -20.81 -15.92 -16.12
C CYS A 304 -19.58 -15.00 -15.95
N LEU A 305 -18.89 -14.65 -17.04
CA LEU A 305 -17.74 -13.71 -17.03
C LEU A 305 -18.17 -12.25 -16.88
N ILE A 306 -19.32 -11.88 -17.45
CA ILE A 306 -19.78 -10.49 -17.55
C ILE A 306 -20.56 -10.07 -16.29
N ASP A 307 -21.31 -10.98 -15.67
CA ASP A 307 -22.12 -10.67 -14.49
C ASP A 307 -21.25 -10.31 -13.27
N SER A 308 -21.22 -9.04 -12.88
CA SER A 308 -20.43 -8.54 -11.73
C SER A 308 -20.86 -9.13 -10.37
N THR A 309 -22.07 -9.66 -10.28
CA THR A 309 -22.61 -10.27 -9.06
C THR A 309 -22.16 -11.73 -8.89
N ASN A 310 -21.80 -12.40 -9.98
CA ASN A 310 -21.32 -13.79 -9.98
C ASN A 310 -19.86 -13.89 -9.49
N SER A 311 -19.67 -13.91 -8.16
CA SER A 311 -18.38 -14.10 -7.49
C SER A 311 -17.77 -15.47 -7.75
N ASN A 312 -18.62 -16.50 -7.77
CA ASN A 312 -18.21 -17.91 -7.82
C ASN A 312 -17.42 -18.25 -9.10
N THR A 313 -17.85 -17.72 -10.24
CA THR A 313 -17.19 -18.01 -11.53
C THR A 313 -15.78 -17.43 -11.60
N ARG A 314 -15.60 -16.17 -11.17
CA ARG A 314 -14.28 -15.53 -11.21
C ARG A 314 -13.33 -16.18 -10.21
N LEU A 315 -13.84 -16.50 -9.02
CA LEU A 315 -13.07 -17.22 -8.01
C LEU A 315 -12.63 -18.60 -8.51
N LEU A 316 -13.49 -19.28 -9.29
CA LEU A 316 -13.17 -20.56 -9.92
C LEU A 316 -12.01 -20.45 -10.92
N ILE A 317 -11.96 -19.42 -11.77
CA ILE A 317 -10.85 -19.18 -12.71
C ILE A 317 -9.51 -19.09 -11.96
N PHE A 318 -9.46 -18.30 -10.88
CA PHE A 318 -8.25 -18.12 -10.08
C PHE A 318 -7.88 -19.40 -9.33
N ARG A 319 -8.87 -20.12 -8.79
CA ARG A 319 -8.65 -21.43 -8.15
C ARG A 319 -8.03 -22.41 -9.15
N HIS A 320 -8.65 -22.60 -10.31
CA HIS A 320 -8.15 -23.48 -11.37
C HIS A 320 -6.70 -23.17 -11.74
N ARG A 321 -6.38 -21.89 -11.99
CA ARG A 321 -5.00 -21.47 -12.29
C ARG A 321 -4.02 -21.83 -11.16
N ALA A 322 -4.39 -21.56 -9.91
CA ALA A 322 -3.55 -21.90 -8.76
C ALA A 322 -3.32 -23.42 -8.66
N GLN A 323 -4.38 -24.22 -8.79
CA GLN A 323 -4.30 -25.69 -8.79
C GLN A 323 -3.37 -26.20 -9.88
N HIS A 324 -3.56 -25.73 -11.11
CA HIS A 324 -2.76 -26.15 -12.26
C HIS A 324 -1.28 -25.86 -12.05
N LEU A 325 -0.92 -24.62 -11.68
CA LEU A 325 0.49 -24.25 -11.50
C LEU A 325 1.14 -24.96 -10.31
N ILE A 326 0.40 -25.17 -9.22
CA ILE A 326 0.89 -25.93 -8.05
C ILE A 326 1.11 -27.39 -8.43
N GLY A 327 0.14 -28.04 -9.08
CA GLY A 327 0.26 -29.44 -9.51
C GLY A 327 1.39 -29.63 -10.54
N LYS A 328 1.57 -28.67 -11.44
CA LYS A 328 2.69 -28.62 -12.39
C LYS A 328 4.02 -28.50 -11.66
N ALA A 329 4.12 -27.62 -10.66
CA ALA A 329 5.33 -27.46 -9.84
C ALA A 329 5.65 -28.74 -9.06
N ASP A 330 4.68 -29.32 -8.36
CA ASP A 330 4.82 -30.56 -7.58
C ASP A 330 5.30 -31.72 -8.47
N SER A 331 4.67 -31.91 -9.63
CA SER A 331 5.06 -32.95 -10.59
C SER A 331 6.52 -32.81 -11.03
N ARG A 332 6.99 -31.58 -11.26
CA ARG A 332 8.39 -31.30 -11.64
C ARG A 332 9.36 -31.58 -10.48
N LEU A 333 8.99 -31.18 -9.27
CA LEU A 333 9.78 -31.47 -8.07
C LEU A 333 9.93 -32.98 -7.85
N VAL A 334 8.81 -33.72 -7.91
CA VAL A 334 8.81 -35.19 -7.77
C VAL A 334 9.62 -35.87 -8.87
N GLN A 335 9.53 -35.38 -10.12
CA GLN A 335 10.31 -35.94 -11.23
C GLN A 335 11.83 -35.74 -11.04
N GLY A 336 12.27 -34.53 -10.65
CA GLY A 336 13.68 -34.24 -10.39
C GLY A 336 14.28 -35.14 -9.29
N LEU A 337 13.53 -35.35 -8.22
CA LEU A 337 13.94 -36.26 -7.14
C LEU A 337 14.01 -37.72 -7.60
N LYS A 338 13.12 -38.17 -8.50
CA LYS A 338 13.14 -39.53 -9.06
C LYS A 338 14.36 -39.80 -9.94
N ILE A 339 14.91 -38.79 -10.61
CA ILE A 339 16.11 -38.93 -11.45
C ILE A 339 17.42 -38.73 -10.67
N GLY A 340 17.35 -38.62 -9.34
CA GLY A 340 18.52 -38.59 -8.45
C GLY A 340 19.08 -37.20 -8.14
N GLU A 341 18.41 -36.11 -8.55
CA GLU A 341 18.83 -34.76 -8.20
C GLU A 341 18.57 -34.45 -6.72
N THR A 342 19.40 -33.58 -6.12
CA THR A 342 19.20 -33.13 -4.73
C THR A 342 18.04 -32.14 -4.64
N LYS A 343 17.38 -32.06 -3.47
CA LYS A 343 16.29 -31.08 -3.23
C LYS A 343 16.68 -29.64 -3.60
N ALA A 344 17.91 -29.23 -3.32
CA ALA A 344 18.39 -27.88 -3.61
C ALA A 344 18.52 -27.63 -5.12
N GLN A 345 19.01 -28.61 -5.88
CA GLN A 345 19.12 -28.51 -7.34
C GLN A 345 17.75 -28.40 -8.00
N VAL A 346 16.84 -29.32 -7.66
CA VAL A 346 15.48 -29.35 -8.22
C VAL A 346 14.73 -28.05 -7.90
N TRP A 347 14.83 -27.57 -6.65
CA TRP A 347 14.23 -26.31 -6.23
C TRP A 347 14.78 -25.11 -7.02
N SER A 348 16.12 -25.04 -7.17
CA SER A 348 16.78 -23.97 -7.92
C SER A 348 16.39 -23.99 -9.40
N GLN A 349 16.29 -25.16 -10.01
CA GLN A 349 15.93 -25.33 -11.42
C GLN A 349 14.49 -24.89 -11.71
N HIS A 350 13.59 -25.09 -10.75
CA HIS A 350 12.16 -24.79 -10.90
C HIS A 350 11.67 -23.56 -10.13
N ILE A 351 12.59 -22.72 -9.62
CA ILE A 351 12.24 -21.56 -8.78
C ILE A 351 11.29 -20.56 -9.47
N VAL A 352 11.39 -20.41 -10.79
CA VAL A 352 10.50 -19.54 -11.57
C VAL A 352 9.07 -20.07 -11.49
N LEU A 353 8.86 -21.36 -11.80
CA LEU A 353 7.55 -22.01 -11.74
C LEU A 353 6.99 -22.04 -10.31
N LEU A 354 7.84 -22.26 -9.30
CA LEU A 354 7.43 -22.20 -7.89
C LEU A 354 6.94 -20.79 -7.51
N THR A 355 7.61 -19.75 -8.02
CA THR A 355 7.20 -18.36 -7.82
C THR A 355 5.87 -18.08 -8.51
N SER A 356 5.67 -18.59 -9.72
CA SER A 356 4.41 -18.52 -10.47
C SER A 356 3.25 -19.16 -9.70
N ALA A 357 3.46 -20.38 -9.20
CA ALA A 357 2.47 -21.12 -8.41
C ALA A 357 2.11 -20.39 -7.11
N ALA A 358 3.12 -19.89 -6.38
CA ALA A 358 2.90 -19.10 -5.17
C ALA A 358 2.10 -17.82 -5.43
N ARG A 359 2.40 -17.09 -6.52
CA ARG A 359 1.64 -15.89 -6.91
C ARG A 359 0.20 -16.21 -7.25
N ALA A 360 -0.05 -17.22 -8.08
CA ALA A 360 -1.40 -17.63 -8.44
C ALA A 360 -2.23 -18.03 -7.20
N HIS A 361 -1.60 -18.70 -6.23
CA HIS A 361 -2.24 -19.04 -4.97
C HIS A 361 -2.59 -17.79 -4.13
N VAL A 362 -1.64 -16.86 -3.98
CA VAL A 362 -1.89 -15.60 -3.25
C VAL A 362 -2.99 -14.78 -3.91
N GLU A 363 -3.00 -14.67 -5.25
CA GLU A 363 -4.06 -13.96 -5.98
C GLU A 363 -5.45 -14.59 -5.76
N TYR A 364 -5.52 -15.93 -5.73
CA TYR A 364 -6.74 -16.65 -5.37
C TYR A 364 -7.20 -16.35 -3.93
N LEU A 365 -6.30 -16.45 -2.94
CA LEU A 365 -6.63 -16.18 -1.54
C LEU A 365 -7.12 -14.75 -1.33
N VAL A 366 -6.44 -13.79 -1.96
CA VAL A 366 -6.78 -12.37 -1.87
C VAL A 366 -8.14 -12.09 -2.50
N LEU A 367 -8.45 -12.69 -3.66
CA LEU A 367 -9.77 -12.57 -4.29
C LEU A 367 -10.87 -13.22 -3.45
N ARG A 368 -10.62 -14.43 -2.91
CA ARG A 368 -11.55 -15.14 -2.01
C ARG A 368 -11.91 -14.28 -0.81
N ASP A 369 -10.91 -13.77 -0.11
CA ASP A 369 -11.11 -12.96 1.09
C ASP A 369 -11.91 -11.69 0.77
N PHE A 370 -11.71 -11.10 -0.40
CA PHE A 370 -12.48 -9.93 -0.82
C PHE A 370 -13.94 -10.29 -1.15
N VAL A 371 -14.20 -11.43 -1.82
CA VAL A 371 -15.57 -11.94 -2.02
C VAL A 371 -16.28 -12.04 -0.67
N GLU A 372 -15.69 -12.77 0.28
CA GLU A 372 -16.29 -12.99 1.60
C GLU A 372 -16.45 -11.69 2.39
N ALA A 373 -15.54 -10.72 2.25
CA ALA A 373 -15.67 -9.41 2.88
C ALA A 373 -16.84 -8.61 2.30
N THR A 374 -16.98 -8.61 0.97
CA THR A 374 -18.09 -7.89 0.28
C THR A 374 -19.45 -8.49 0.56
N GLU A 375 -19.55 -9.81 0.73
CA GLU A 375 -20.82 -10.50 1.05
C GLU A 375 -21.33 -10.20 2.46
N ARG A 376 -20.46 -9.75 3.38
CA ARG A 376 -20.84 -9.32 4.73
C ARG A 376 -21.38 -7.90 4.80
N VAL A 377 -21.27 -7.13 3.71
CA VAL A 377 -21.72 -5.74 3.68
C VAL A 377 -23.25 -5.71 3.60
N LYS A 378 -23.88 -5.12 4.62
CA LYS A 378 -25.35 -5.02 4.72
C LYS A 378 -25.94 -3.93 3.83
N ASP A 379 -25.19 -2.85 3.63
CA ASP A 379 -25.64 -1.75 2.77
C ASP A 379 -25.58 -2.19 1.30
N VAL A 380 -26.74 -2.19 0.65
CA VAL A 380 -26.91 -2.72 -0.71
C VAL A 380 -26.16 -1.86 -1.74
N ALA A 381 -26.14 -0.54 -1.59
CA ALA A 381 -25.46 0.36 -2.53
C ALA A 381 -23.94 0.20 -2.40
N VAL A 382 -23.43 0.17 -1.17
CA VAL A 382 -22.01 -0.10 -0.90
C VAL A 382 -21.60 -1.50 -1.38
N GLY A 383 -22.43 -2.53 -1.15
CA GLY A 383 -22.18 -3.88 -1.65
C GLY A 383 -22.07 -3.92 -3.18
N LYS A 384 -22.95 -3.21 -3.90
CA LYS A 384 -22.92 -3.13 -5.37
C LYS A 384 -21.63 -2.49 -5.89
N VAL A 385 -21.19 -1.35 -5.35
CA VAL A 385 -19.98 -0.68 -5.84
C VAL A 385 -18.72 -1.51 -5.54
N LEU A 386 -18.66 -2.18 -4.38
CA LEU A 386 -17.57 -3.07 -4.04
C LEU A 386 -17.52 -4.32 -4.95
N CYS A 387 -18.67 -4.88 -5.33
CA CYS A 387 -18.75 -5.95 -6.32
C CYS A 387 -18.20 -5.55 -7.70
N LYS A 388 -18.44 -4.30 -8.13
CA LYS A 388 -17.86 -3.75 -9.36
C LYS A 388 -16.34 -3.61 -9.25
N LEU A 389 -15.82 -3.04 -8.15
CA LEU A 389 -14.37 -2.93 -7.92
C LEU A 389 -13.68 -4.29 -7.90
N ARG A 390 -14.26 -5.27 -7.22
CA ARG A 390 -13.79 -6.66 -7.21
C ARG A 390 -13.73 -7.23 -8.62
N SER A 391 -14.78 -7.02 -9.41
CA SER A 391 -14.83 -7.48 -10.81
C SER A 391 -13.75 -6.83 -11.66
N VAL A 392 -13.52 -5.52 -11.53
CA VAL A 392 -12.42 -4.83 -12.22
C VAL A 392 -11.08 -5.42 -11.83
N PHE A 393 -10.81 -5.67 -10.54
CA PHE A 393 -9.57 -6.30 -10.11
C PHE A 393 -9.37 -7.68 -10.74
N ALA A 394 -10.36 -8.57 -10.62
CA ALA A 394 -10.25 -9.94 -11.10
C ALA A 394 -10.05 -9.99 -12.63
N LEU A 395 -10.88 -9.25 -13.37
CA LEU A 395 -10.84 -9.25 -14.83
C LEU A 395 -9.58 -8.58 -15.37
N SER A 396 -9.18 -7.42 -14.83
CA SER A 396 -7.95 -6.74 -15.26
C SER A 396 -6.69 -7.56 -14.94
N THR A 397 -6.71 -8.37 -13.87
CA THR A 397 -5.60 -9.29 -13.55
C THR A 397 -5.47 -10.41 -14.57
N ILE A 398 -6.58 -10.98 -15.05
CA ILE A 398 -6.59 -12.02 -16.09
C ILE A 398 -5.95 -11.50 -17.38
N THR A 399 -6.26 -10.27 -17.78
CA THR A 399 -5.80 -9.70 -19.06
C THR A 399 -4.51 -8.89 -18.93
N ASN A 400 -3.87 -8.84 -17.76
CA ASN A 400 -2.69 -8.01 -17.55
C ASN A 400 -1.44 -8.63 -18.20
N PRO A 401 -0.88 -8.02 -19.27
CA PRO A 401 0.32 -8.57 -19.92
C PRO A 401 1.57 -8.49 -19.05
N GLN A 402 1.56 -7.66 -18.01
CA GLN A 402 2.69 -7.53 -17.08
C GLN A 402 2.67 -8.58 -15.96
N SER A 403 1.61 -9.39 -15.86
CA SER A 403 1.57 -10.49 -14.89
C SER A 403 2.54 -11.59 -15.33
N THR A 404 3.44 -12.01 -14.44
CA THR A 404 4.26 -13.20 -14.70
C THR A 404 3.31 -14.38 -14.90
N ASP A 405 3.48 -15.11 -16.00
CA ASP A 405 2.62 -16.22 -16.39
C ASP A 405 1.18 -15.80 -16.73
N ALA A 406 0.96 -14.61 -17.29
CA ALA A 406 -0.35 -14.19 -17.79
C ALA A 406 -1.00 -15.25 -18.72
N LEU A 407 -0.19 -16.01 -19.45
CA LEU A 407 -0.64 -17.09 -20.33
C LEU A 407 -1.20 -18.31 -19.58
N SER A 408 -0.88 -18.50 -18.30
CA SER A 408 -1.37 -19.65 -17.52
C SER A 408 -2.89 -19.65 -17.30
N PHE A 409 -3.58 -18.53 -17.55
CA PHE A 409 -5.04 -18.48 -17.61
C PHE A 409 -5.63 -19.19 -18.85
N VAL A 410 -4.84 -19.35 -19.92
CA VAL A 410 -5.27 -19.97 -21.19
C VAL A 410 -4.54 -21.28 -21.51
N GLU A 411 -3.45 -21.63 -20.81
CA GLU A 411 -2.62 -22.82 -21.09
C GLU A 411 -3.41 -24.13 -21.19
N GLU A 412 -4.40 -24.35 -20.32
CA GLU A 412 -5.25 -25.56 -20.31
C GLU A 412 -6.54 -25.39 -21.12
N GLY A 413 -6.69 -24.28 -21.86
CA GLY A 413 -7.94 -23.96 -22.56
C GLY A 413 -9.12 -23.66 -21.64
N PHE A 414 -8.86 -23.37 -20.35
CA PHE A 414 -9.89 -22.96 -19.39
C PHE A 414 -10.54 -21.62 -19.79
N LEU A 415 -9.74 -20.71 -20.34
CA LEU A 415 -10.19 -19.53 -21.07
C LEU A 415 -9.71 -19.61 -22.53
N SER A 416 -10.57 -19.19 -23.44
CA SER A 416 -10.29 -19.02 -24.86
C SER A 416 -9.91 -17.58 -25.21
N GLY A 417 -9.29 -17.38 -26.38
CA GLY A 417 -9.00 -16.02 -26.89
C GLY A 417 -10.23 -15.13 -27.00
N ILE A 418 -11.37 -15.70 -27.45
CA ILE A 418 -12.66 -14.98 -27.56
C ILE A 418 -13.17 -14.53 -26.18
N GLN A 419 -12.98 -15.36 -25.15
CA GLN A 419 -13.32 -14.99 -23.78
C GLN A 419 -12.44 -13.86 -23.25
N LEU A 420 -11.16 -13.79 -23.65
CA LEU A 420 -10.31 -12.65 -23.29
C LEU A 420 -10.82 -11.34 -23.89
N ASP A 421 -11.31 -11.35 -25.14
CA ASP A 421 -11.92 -10.16 -25.75
C ASP A 421 -13.21 -9.75 -25.01
N THR A 422 -14.05 -10.73 -24.66
CA THR A 422 -15.24 -10.51 -23.82
C THR A 422 -14.87 -9.89 -22.46
N ILE A 423 -13.78 -10.34 -21.84
CA ILE A 423 -13.28 -9.79 -20.58
C ILE A 423 -12.82 -8.34 -20.76
N ARG A 424 -12.14 -8.00 -21.86
CA ARG A 424 -11.71 -6.62 -22.16
C ARG A 424 -12.90 -5.68 -22.29
N ASP A 425 -13.96 -6.11 -22.98
CA ASP A 425 -15.20 -5.33 -23.11
C ASP A 425 -15.91 -5.16 -21.76
N ALA A 426 -15.96 -6.23 -20.96
CA ALA A 426 -16.52 -6.17 -19.61
C ALA A 426 -15.74 -5.21 -18.70
N ILE A 427 -14.40 -5.16 -18.79
CA ILE A 427 -13.58 -4.18 -18.08
C ILE A 427 -13.97 -2.77 -18.50
N ASN A 428 -14.06 -2.48 -19.80
CA ASN A 428 -14.42 -1.14 -20.28
C ASN A 428 -15.79 -0.67 -19.77
N SER A 429 -16.78 -1.58 -19.75
CA SER A 429 -18.11 -1.32 -19.20
C SER A 429 -18.08 -1.07 -17.70
N LEU A 430 -17.34 -1.88 -16.93
CA LEU A 430 -17.17 -1.69 -15.49
C LEU A 430 -16.47 -0.37 -15.16
N LEU A 431 -15.51 0.07 -15.98
CA LEU A 431 -14.84 1.36 -15.82
C LEU A 431 -15.80 2.53 -16.07
N ASP A 432 -16.68 2.44 -17.08
CA ASP A 432 -17.75 3.43 -17.28
C ASP A 432 -18.70 3.53 -16.09
N ASP A 433 -19.04 2.38 -15.51
CA ASP A 433 -19.91 2.26 -14.35
C ASP A 433 -19.28 2.78 -13.05
N LEU A 434 -17.96 2.69 -12.91
CA LEU A 434 -17.23 3.09 -11.71
C LEU A 434 -16.73 4.54 -11.78
N LEU A 435 -16.61 5.12 -12.97
CA LEU A 435 -16.12 6.48 -13.14
C LEU A 435 -16.95 7.52 -12.35
N PRO A 436 -18.31 7.49 -12.32
CA PRO A 436 -19.11 8.38 -11.49
C PRO A 436 -18.88 8.19 -9.97
N GLU A 437 -18.49 6.99 -9.57
CA GLU A 437 -18.25 6.59 -8.18
C GLU A 437 -16.84 6.96 -7.69
N ALA A 438 -15.94 7.35 -8.59
CA ALA A 438 -14.51 7.46 -8.32
C ALA A 438 -14.20 8.36 -7.12
N ILE A 439 -14.85 9.53 -7.02
CA ILE A 439 -14.62 10.45 -5.90
C ILE A 439 -15.24 9.93 -4.59
N GLY A 440 -16.45 9.37 -4.63
CA GLY A 440 -17.03 8.74 -3.43
C GLY A 440 -16.16 7.60 -2.91
N LEU A 441 -15.59 6.81 -3.82
CA LEU A 441 -14.66 5.73 -3.49
C LEU A 441 -13.33 6.25 -2.94
N THR A 442 -12.82 7.40 -3.39
CA THR A 442 -11.61 7.99 -2.79
C THR A 442 -11.90 8.60 -1.43
N ASP A 443 -13.01 9.33 -1.30
CA ASP A 443 -13.40 10.02 -0.06
C ASP A 443 -13.70 9.05 1.08
N SER A 444 -14.15 7.84 0.76
CA SER A 444 -14.44 6.79 1.75
C SER A 444 -13.21 6.35 2.54
N TRP A 445 -11.99 6.54 2.01
CA TRP A 445 -10.74 6.28 2.74
C TRP A 445 -10.51 7.26 3.89
N ASP A 446 -11.25 8.37 3.96
CA ASP A 446 -11.25 9.29 5.10
C ASP A 446 -9.83 9.79 5.45
N LEU A 447 -9.08 10.15 4.40
CA LEU A 447 -7.76 10.78 4.51
C LEU A 447 -7.93 12.30 4.46
N THR A 448 -7.31 12.98 5.42
CA THR A 448 -7.27 14.45 5.49
C THR A 448 -6.30 15.02 4.45
N ASP A 449 -6.51 16.27 4.05
CA ASP A 449 -5.55 17.01 3.21
C ASP A 449 -4.16 17.14 3.86
N ALA A 450 -4.09 17.22 5.20
CA ALA A 450 -2.84 17.24 5.96
C ALA A 450 -2.06 15.91 5.83
N ALA A 451 -2.75 14.78 5.96
CA ALA A 451 -2.22 13.44 5.69
C ALA A 451 -1.69 13.29 4.25
N LEU A 452 -2.53 13.61 3.24
CA LEU A 452 -2.15 13.52 1.82
C LEU A 452 -0.99 14.47 1.51
N SER A 453 -1.05 15.68 2.07
CA SER A 453 -0.07 16.75 1.93
C SER A 453 0.35 16.93 0.47
N SER A 454 -0.64 17.04 -0.40
CA SER A 454 -0.46 17.17 -1.85
C SER A 454 -1.33 18.31 -2.36
N ALA A 455 -0.71 19.36 -2.91
CA ALA A 455 -1.45 20.49 -3.47
C ALA A 455 -2.45 20.07 -4.55
N ILE A 456 -2.11 19.05 -5.34
CA ILE A 456 -2.95 18.55 -6.42
C ILE A 456 -3.98 17.50 -5.99
N GLY A 457 -3.90 17.02 -4.75
CA GLY A 457 -4.81 16.07 -4.14
C GLY A 457 -5.59 16.67 -2.96
N MET A 458 -5.93 17.96 -3.06
CA MET A 458 -6.79 18.61 -2.07
C MET A 458 -8.24 18.21 -2.31
N LYS A 459 -8.99 18.01 -1.22
CA LYS A 459 -10.40 17.60 -1.26
C LYS A 459 -11.30 18.63 -1.95
N ASP A 460 -10.94 19.91 -1.91
CA ASP A 460 -11.66 20.99 -2.60
C ASP A 460 -11.36 21.04 -4.11
N GLY A 461 -10.39 20.27 -4.60
CA GLY A 461 -9.98 20.26 -6.00
C GLY A 461 -9.22 21.51 -6.46
N ASN A 462 -8.92 22.47 -5.58
CA ASN A 462 -8.28 23.75 -5.94
C ASN A 462 -6.75 23.61 -6.16
N ALA A 463 -6.39 22.74 -7.10
CA ALA A 463 -5.05 22.23 -7.27
C ALA A 463 -4.04 23.31 -7.70
N TYR A 464 -4.38 24.15 -8.69
CA TYR A 464 -3.43 25.11 -9.23
C TYR A 464 -3.16 26.26 -8.26
N GLU A 465 -4.21 26.80 -7.65
CA GLU A 465 -4.09 27.89 -6.68
C GLU A 465 -3.26 27.45 -5.47
N THR A 466 -3.53 26.25 -4.95
CA THR A 466 -2.76 25.67 -3.85
C THR A 466 -1.30 25.44 -4.24
N LEU A 467 -1.06 24.89 -5.44
CA LEU A 467 0.30 24.66 -5.95
C LEU A 467 1.08 25.96 -6.09
N MET A 468 0.45 27.03 -6.59
CA MET A 468 1.05 28.35 -6.71
C MET A 468 1.38 28.94 -5.33
N LYS A 469 0.41 28.93 -4.41
CA LYS A 469 0.61 29.40 -3.02
C LYS A 469 1.78 28.68 -2.33
N TRP A 470 1.88 27.37 -2.50
CA TRP A 470 2.98 26.59 -1.93
C TRP A 470 4.31 26.91 -2.61
N THR A 471 4.33 27.05 -3.93
CA THR A 471 5.53 27.39 -4.70
C THR A 471 6.10 28.73 -4.28
N GLU A 472 5.25 29.74 -4.05
CA GLU A 472 5.68 31.06 -3.57
C GLU A 472 6.35 30.99 -2.20
N GLN A 473 5.96 30.06 -1.35
CA GLN A 473 6.51 29.90 0.01
C GLN A 473 7.86 29.15 0.03
N LEU A 474 8.32 28.59 -1.10
CA LEU A 474 9.61 27.90 -1.15
C LEU A 474 10.76 28.86 -0.80
N ALA A 475 11.72 28.36 -0.01
CA ALA A 475 12.85 29.17 0.48
C ALA A 475 13.63 29.85 -0.66
N ILE A 476 13.83 29.17 -1.79
CA ILE A 476 14.49 29.72 -2.97
C ILE A 476 13.72 30.90 -3.59
N ASN A 477 12.39 30.86 -3.60
CA ASN A 477 11.55 31.92 -4.15
C ASN A 477 11.42 33.09 -3.17
N VAL A 478 11.36 32.81 -1.87
CA VAL A 478 11.39 33.84 -0.82
C VAL A 478 12.74 34.58 -0.84
N ALA A 479 13.86 33.87 -0.93
CA ALA A 479 15.19 34.46 -1.06
C ALA A 479 15.34 35.22 -2.38
N GLY A 480 14.93 34.61 -3.50
CA GLY A 480 14.99 35.20 -4.83
C GLY A 480 14.24 36.53 -4.93
N ARG A 481 13.05 36.63 -4.34
CA ARG A 481 12.28 37.89 -4.31
C ARG A 481 12.99 39.03 -3.58
N LYS A 482 13.84 38.73 -2.59
CA LYS A 482 14.63 39.74 -1.88
C LYS A 482 15.80 40.27 -2.73
N ASP A 483 16.28 39.50 -3.70
CA ASP A 483 17.44 39.83 -4.55
C ASP A 483 17.07 39.98 -6.05
N GLY A 484 15.89 40.56 -6.32
CA GLY A 484 15.46 40.89 -7.69
C GLY A 484 15.26 39.67 -8.59
N GLY A 485 14.83 38.54 -8.02
CA GLY A 485 14.55 37.29 -8.73
C GLY A 485 15.74 36.32 -8.85
N ARG A 486 16.82 36.55 -8.09
CA ARG A 486 18.07 35.78 -8.21
C ARG A 486 18.49 35.20 -6.87
N HIS A 487 19.21 34.08 -6.90
CA HIS A 487 19.88 33.56 -5.72
C HIS A 487 21.26 34.21 -5.63
N ALA A 488 21.44 35.14 -4.69
CA ALA A 488 22.61 36.04 -4.60
C ALA A 488 23.96 35.31 -4.70
N ASP A 489 24.16 34.27 -3.90
CA ASP A 489 25.44 33.53 -3.85
C ASP A 489 25.74 32.81 -5.16
N THR A 490 24.73 32.17 -5.74
CA THR A 490 24.90 31.39 -6.98
C THR A 490 25.07 32.31 -8.18
N TRP A 491 24.26 33.37 -8.24
CA TRP A 491 24.32 34.35 -9.30
C TRP A 491 25.63 35.13 -9.25
N GLY A 492 25.99 35.68 -8.09
CA GLY A 492 27.20 36.48 -7.91
C GLY A 492 28.49 35.67 -8.01
N GLY A 493 28.53 34.48 -7.41
CA GLY A 493 29.74 33.66 -7.33
C GLY A 493 30.05 32.87 -8.60
N TYR A 494 29.04 32.46 -9.38
CA TYR A 494 29.24 31.51 -10.47
C TYR A 494 28.63 31.97 -11.79
N ILE A 495 27.35 32.33 -11.82
CA ILE A 495 26.64 32.60 -13.08
C ILE A 495 27.10 33.93 -13.71
N ARG A 496 27.14 35.00 -12.92
CA ARG A 496 27.52 36.33 -13.41
C ARG A 496 28.96 36.35 -13.94
N PRO A 497 29.99 35.80 -13.24
CA PRO A 497 31.35 35.72 -13.77
C PRO A 497 31.40 34.95 -15.10
N ALA A 498 30.81 33.74 -15.17
CA ALA A 498 30.81 32.94 -16.39
C ALA A 498 30.14 33.66 -17.57
N TRP A 499 29.00 34.32 -17.32
CA TRP A 499 28.29 35.10 -18.33
C TRP A 499 29.09 36.29 -18.84
N THR A 500 29.80 36.99 -17.94
CA THR A 500 30.66 38.12 -18.33
C THR A 500 31.89 37.67 -19.13
N THR A 501 32.47 36.51 -18.81
CA THR A 501 33.62 35.97 -19.54
C THR A 501 33.22 35.45 -20.93
N SER A 502 32.01 34.92 -21.11
CA SER A 502 31.50 34.47 -22.43
C SER A 502 31.10 35.60 -23.39
N LYS A 503 31.08 36.85 -22.90
CA LYS A 503 30.76 38.04 -23.70
C LYS A 503 32.00 38.83 -24.14
N LEU A 504 33.18 38.39 -23.71
CA LEU A 504 34.49 38.79 -24.22
C LEU A 504 34.93 37.75 -25.26
#